data_AF-A0A397D1Z8-F1
#
_entry.id   AF-A0A397D1Z8-F1
#
_cell.length_a   1.000
_cell.length_b   1.000
_cell.length_c   1.000
_cell.angle_alpha   90.00
_cell.angle_beta   90.00
_cell.angle_gamma   90.00
#
_symmetry.space_group_name_H-M   'P 1'
#
loop_
_entity.id
_entity.type
_entity.pdbx_description
1 polymer ?
#
loop_
_entity_poly.entity_id
_entity_poly.type
_entity_poly.pdbx_seq_one_letter_code
_entity_poly.pdbx_strand_id
1 'polypeptide(L)'
;FIFVATSFLCISMMTTSLPFVSQGRNVFYREHQYNMYAPAAHSLSLAVVELGYSVVLSSVFVHSFYWLCGLDGHYTRAWLWFWAFMTSSVLLWSYVGQLLVFWLPTPQMAELLGGGLASLSFIFSGFMIDVETLAVVWRWVYWISPVHYMLEGIVMAQYHDQTAPVVDVLTKTNVAIRDFVEGFFNHTFSPDMIGHNMVLLWVVIGVVQLLLLRCMTAINHTTR
;
A
#
# COMPACT_ATOMS: atom_id res chain seq x y z
N PHE A 1 3.44 11.25 12.09
CA PHE A 1 2.63 10.11 12.61
C PHE A 1 1.95 9.32 11.50
N ILE A 2 1.27 9.98 10.55
CA ILE A 2 0.56 9.31 9.44
C ILE A 2 1.44 8.30 8.69
N PHE A 3 2.66 8.70 8.28
CA PHE A 3 3.59 7.80 7.59
C PHE A 3 3.88 6.52 8.37
N VAL A 4 4.33 6.65 9.63
CA VAL A 4 4.71 5.52 10.49
C VAL A 4 3.53 4.59 10.77
N ALA A 5 2.35 5.17 11.04
CA ALA A 5 1.13 4.42 11.28
C ALA A 5 0.73 3.59 10.06
N THR A 6 0.83 4.20 8.88
CA THR A 6 0.48 3.55 7.61
C THR A 6 1.49 2.48 7.21
N SER A 7 2.79 2.77 7.33
CA SER A 7 3.85 1.80 7.04
C SER A 7 3.75 0.59 7.95
N PHE A 8 3.45 0.81 9.24
CA PHE A 8 3.26 -0.28 10.20
C PHE A 8 2.10 -1.20 9.78
N LEU A 9 0.94 -0.64 9.41
CA LEU A 9 -0.22 -1.41 8.97
C LEU A 9 0.08 -2.22 7.71
N CYS A 10 0.75 -1.60 6.72
CA CYS A 10 1.14 -2.24 5.47
C CYS A 10 2.09 -3.42 5.68
N ILE A 11 3.15 -3.22 6.48
CA ILE A 11 4.12 -4.28 6.79
C ILE A 11 3.45 -5.41 7.57
N SER A 12 2.61 -5.09 8.55
CA SER A 12 1.88 -6.09 9.34
C SER A 12 0.95 -6.95 8.47
N MET A 13 0.34 -6.36 7.44
CA MET A 13 -0.51 -7.11 6.52
C MET A 13 0.30 -8.09 5.68
N MET A 14 1.45 -7.65 5.14
CA MET A 14 2.31 -8.52 4.36
C MET A 14 2.87 -9.69 5.18
N THR A 15 3.31 -9.44 6.41
CA THR A 15 3.88 -10.49 7.28
C THR A 15 2.85 -11.51 7.73
N THR A 16 1.58 -11.12 7.83
CA THR A 16 0.49 -12.04 8.19
C THR A 16 -0.02 -12.85 6.99
N SER A 17 -0.03 -12.28 5.78
CA SER A 17 -0.52 -12.97 4.57
C SER A 17 0.45 -14.06 4.07
N LEU A 18 1.77 -13.85 4.21
CA LEU A 18 2.83 -14.79 3.83
C LEU A 18 2.63 -16.23 4.39
N PRO A 19 2.58 -16.45 5.72
CA PRO A 19 2.42 -17.79 6.29
C PRO A 19 1.04 -18.39 6.01
N PHE A 20 -0.01 -17.56 5.97
CA PHE A 20 -1.38 -18.02 5.69
C PHE A 20 -1.47 -18.67 4.30
N VAL A 21 -0.98 -18.00 3.26
CA VAL A 21 -0.98 -18.55 1.90
C VAL A 21 0.02 -19.68 1.74
N SER A 22 1.15 -19.63 2.43
CA SER A 22 2.14 -20.73 2.39
C SER A 22 1.57 -22.05 2.89
N GLN A 23 0.69 -22.03 3.90
CA GLN A 23 0.03 -23.25 4.39
C GLN A 23 -0.98 -23.79 3.38
N GLY A 24 -1.77 -22.92 2.74
CA GLY A 24 -2.75 -23.31 1.73
C GLY A 24 -2.16 -23.77 0.40
N ARG A 25 -0.94 -23.32 0.06
CA ARG A 25 -0.27 -23.62 -1.23
C ARG A 25 -0.11 -25.11 -1.51
N ASN A 26 0.24 -25.92 -0.50
CA ASN A 26 0.44 -27.35 -0.70
C ASN A 26 -0.88 -28.09 -0.99
N VAL A 27 -1.97 -27.64 -0.36
CA VAL A 27 -3.32 -28.18 -0.60
C VAL A 27 -3.75 -27.82 -2.02
N PHE A 28 -3.54 -26.56 -2.43
CA PHE A 28 -3.80 -26.08 -3.78
C PHE A 28 -3.13 -26.93 -4.85
N TYR A 29 -1.82 -27.17 -4.75
CA TYR A 29 -1.11 -27.96 -5.76
C TYR A 29 -1.63 -29.40 -5.87
N ARG A 30 -1.98 -30.03 -4.75
CA ARG A 30 -2.55 -31.37 -4.74
C ARG A 30 -3.91 -31.41 -5.43
N GLU A 31 -4.81 -30.47 -5.11
CA GLU A 31 -6.16 -30.42 -5.69
C GLU A 31 -6.15 -30.01 -7.17
N HIS A 32 -5.21 -29.16 -7.55
CA HIS A 32 -5.01 -28.76 -8.94
C HIS A 32 -4.52 -29.92 -9.81
N GLN A 33 -3.63 -30.78 -9.30
CA GLN A 33 -3.19 -31.99 -10.02
C GLN A 33 -4.35 -32.97 -10.30
N TYR A 34 -5.36 -33.01 -9.42
CA TYR A 34 -6.58 -33.79 -9.62
C TYR A 34 -7.66 -33.06 -10.44
N ASN A 35 -7.35 -31.87 -10.98
CA ASN A 35 -8.28 -31.02 -11.74
C ASN A 35 -9.60 -30.71 -11.01
N MET A 36 -9.58 -30.62 -9.66
CA MET A 36 -10.80 -30.35 -8.89
C MET A 36 -11.31 -28.91 -9.08
N TYR A 37 -10.43 -27.94 -9.30
CA TYR A 37 -10.78 -26.56 -9.66
C TYR A 37 -9.67 -25.84 -10.44
N ALA A 38 -10.06 -24.78 -11.15
CA ALA A 38 -9.16 -23.96 -11.94
C ALA A 38 -8.34 -22.99 -11.06
N PRO A 39 -7.07 -22.70 -11.40
CA PRO A 39 -6.25 -21.71 -10.70
C PRO A 39 -6.91 -20.32 -10.63
N ALA A 40 -7.68 -19.96 -11.66
CA ALA A 40 -8.44 -18.72 -11.70
C ALA A 40 -9.52 -18.64 -10.62
N ALA A 41 -10.24 -19.74 -10.35
CA ALA A 41 -11.25 -19.78 -9.30
C ALA A 41 -10.61 -19.60 -7.90
N HIS A 42 -9.45 -20.22 -7.69
CA HIS A 42 -8.70 -20.10 -6.44
C HIS A 42 -8.16 -18.67 -6.24
N SER A 43 -7.49 -18.10 -7.24
CA SER A 43 -6.99 -16.72 -7.20
C SER A 43 -8.11 -15.72 -6.90
N LEU A 44 -9.27 -15.86 -7.56
CA LEU A 44 -10.41 -14.97 -7.34
C LEU A 44 -11.01 -15.14 -5.93
N SER A 45 -11.12 -16.37 -5.44
CA SER A 45 -11.61 -16.62 -4.07
C SER A 45 -10.71 -15.96 -3.02
N LEU A 46 -9.39 -16.05 -3.20
CA LEU A 46 -8.41 -15.44 -2.31
C LEU A 46 -8.52 -13.90 -2.36
N ALA A 47 -8.68 -13.34 -3.56
CA ALA A 47 -8.86 -11.90 -3.73
C ALA A 47 -10.12 -11.37 -3.04
N VAL A 48 -11.25 -12.07 -3.14
CA VAL A 48 -12.51 -11.64 -2.51
C VAL A 48 -12.42 -11.70 -0.98
N VAL A 49 -11.83 -12.76 -0.42
CA VAL A 49 -11.63 -12.88 1.03
C VAL A 49 -10.70 -11.78 1.54
N GLU A 50 -9.61 -11.52 0.83
CA GLU A 50 -8.63 -10.52 1.22
C GLU A 50 -9.19 -9.09 1.14
N LEU A 51 -10.03 -8.81 0.15
CA LEU A 51 -10.73 -7.53 0.02
C LEU A 51 -11.63 -7.27 1.23
N GLY A 52 -12.44 -8.26 1.64
CA GLY A 52 -13.30 -8.15 2.81
C GLY A 52 -12.51 -7.94 4.10
N TYR A 53 -11.44 -8.70 4.28
CA TYR A 53 -10.56 -8.57 5.44
C TYR A 53 -9.87 -7.19 5.49
N SER A 54 -9.35 -6.72 4.36
CA SER A 54 -8.69 -5.41 4.24
C SER A 54 -9.63 -4.26 4.56
N VAL A 55 -10.88 -4.32 4.09
CA VAL A 55 -11.93 -3.33 4.38
C VAL A 55 -12.23 -3.25 5.87
N VAL A 56 -12.39 -4.39 6.54
CA VAL A 56 -12.70 -4.41 7.99
C VAL A 56 -11.51 -3.91 8.80
N LEU A 57 -10.30 -4.41 8.50
CA LEU A 57 -9.07 -4.03 9.20
C LEU A 57 -8.78 -2.53 9.05
N SER A 58 -8.84 -2.00 7.83
CA SER A 58 -8.61 -0.58 7.57
C SER A 58 -9.67 0.28 8.26
N SER A 59 -10.94 -0.13 8.26
CA SER A 59 -12.01 0.62 8.91
C SER A 59 -11.77 0.77 10.41
N VAL A 60 -11.45 -0.32 11.10
CA VAL A 60 -11.18 -0.32 12.55
C VAL A 60 -9.96 0.53 12.87
N PHE A 61 -8.90 0.38 12.08
CA PHE A 61 -7.66 1.13 12.27
C PHE A 61 -7.85 2.63 12.02
N VAL A 62 -8.41 3.00 10.88
CA VAL A 62 -8.62 4.39 10.48
C VAL A 62 -9.54 5.08 11.46
N HIS A 63 -10.66 4.44 11.86
CA HIS A 63 -11.58 5.02 12.83
C HIS A 63 -10.86 5.33 14.15
N SER A 64 -10.12 4.38 14.69
CA SER A 64 -9.39 4.56 15.96
C SER A 64 -8.28 5.62 15.84
N PHE A 65 -7.48 5.55 14.77
CA PHE A 65 -6.35 6.45 14.53
C PHE A 65 -6.79 7.89 14.31
N TYR A 66 -7.89 8.11 13.58
CA TYR A 66 -8.38 9.44 13.24
C TYR A 66 -8.75 10.25 14.49
N TRP A 67 -9.46 9.60 15.43
CA TRP A 67 -9.83 10.22 16.71
C TRP A 67 -8.62 10.42 17.64
N LEU A 68 -7.70 9.45 17.70
CA LEU A 68 -6.52 9.54 18.57
C LEU A 68 -5.56 10.66 18.15
N CYS A 69 -5.38 10.86 16.85
CA CYS A 69 -4.52 11.93 16.34
C CYS A 69 -5.21 13.30 16.29
N GLY A 70 -6.51 13.37 16.60
CA GLY A 70 -7.27 14.63 16.56
C GLY A 70 -7.27 15.27 15.17
N LEU A 71 -7.27 14.45 14.11
CA LEU A 71 -7.39 14.95 12.74
C LEU A 71 -8.77 15.60 12.56
N ASP A 72 -8.87 16.55 11.64
CA ASP A 72 -10.08 17.36 11.47
C ASP A 72 -11.30 16.51 11.08
N GLY A 73 -12.11 16.18 12.08
CA GLY A 73 -13.32 15.37 11.94
C GLY A 73 -14.50 16.11 11.33
N HIS A 74 -14.38 17.40 11.00
CA HIS A 74 -15.48 18.15 10.39
C HIS A 74 -15.72 17.75 8.92
N TYR A 75 -14.72 17.19 8.24
CA TYR A 75 -14.82 16.81 6.84
C TYR A 75 -15.00 15.31 6.66
N THR A 76 -16.25 14.86 6.49
CA THR A 76 -16.57 13.47 6.12
C THR A 76 -15.82 13.02 4.86
N ARG A 77 -15.54 13.95 3.95
CA ARG A 77 -14.79 13.68 2.70
C ARG A 77 -13.32 13.31 2.96
N ALA A 78 -12.63 14.01 3.86
CA ALA A 78 -11.22 13.74 4.16
C ALA A 78 -11.05 12.36 4.80
N TRP A 79 -11.94 12.01 5.73
CA TRP A 79 -11.96 10.69 6.35
C TRP A 79 -12.21 9.57 5.33
N LEU A 80 -13.15 9.74 4.40
CA LEU A 80 -13.46 8.74 3.36
C LEU A 80 -12.27 8.51 2.43
N TRP A 81 -11.59 9.58 1.98
CA TRP A 81 -10.39 9.43 1.16
C TRP A 81 -9.25 8.77 1.92
N PHE A 82 -9.00 9.19 3.17
CA PHE A 82 -8.01 8.54 4.04
C PHE A 82 -8.28 7.04 4.15
N TRP A 83 -9.52 6.67 4.44
CA TRP A 83 -9.93 5.27 4.54
C TRP A 83 -9.78 4.51 3.21
N ALA A 84 -10.14 5.11 2.08
CA ALA A 84 -10.02 4.49 0.77
C ALA A 84 -8.55 4.23 0.38
N PHE A 85 -7.65 5.19 0.61
CA PHE A 85 -6.21 5.00 0.36
C PHE A 85 -5.62 3.95 1.29
N MET A 86 -5.97 3.99 2.58
CA MET A 86 -5.52 2.99 3.55
C MET A 86 -5.97 1.58 3.17
N THR A 87 -7.24 1.41 2.79
CA THR A 87 -7.78 0.11 2.35
C THR A 87 -7.05 -0.40 1.11
N SER A 88 -6.86 0.46 0.11
CA SER A 88 -6.20 0.10 -1.15
C SER A 88 -4.74 -0.31 -0.91
N SER A 89 -4.02 0.39 -0.05
CA SER A 89 -2.62 0.08 0.25
C SER A 89 -2.46 -1.21 1.06
N VAL A 90 -3.31 -1.42 2.06
CA VAL A 90 -3.33 -2.67 2.84
C VAL A 90 -3.60 -3.86 1.91
N LEU A 91 -4.57 -3.72 1.00
CA LEU A 91 -4.91 -4.74 0.02
C LEU A 91 -3.74 -5.04 -0.92
N LEU A 92 -3.07 -4.00 -1.42
CA LEU A 92 -1.91 -4.15 -2.28
C LEU A 92 -0.79 -4.93 -1.59
N TRP A 93 -0.44 -4.56 -0.36
CA TRP A 93 0.61 -5.24 0.41
C TRP A 93 0.28 -6.69 0.71
N SER A 94 -0.99 -7.00 0.96
CA SER A 94 -1.42 -8.38 1.11
C SER A 94 -1.17 -9.17 -0.18
N TYR A 95 -1.64 -8.66 -1.33
CA TYR A 95 -1.46 -9.34 -2.62
C TYR A 95 -0.01 -9.46 -3.06
N VAL A 96 0.85 -8.49 -2.75
CA VAL A 96 2.29 -8.62 -2.95
C VAL A 96 2.85 -9.77 -2.12
N GLY A 97 2.45 -9.90 -0.85
CA GLY A 97 2.81 -11.05 0.00
C GLY A 97 2.38 -12.38 -0.61
N GLN A 98 1.13 -12.48 -1.09
CA GLN A 98 0.60 -13.68 -1.73
C GLN A 98 1.35 -14.02 -3.04
N LEU A 99 1.66 -13.02 -3.87
CA LEU A 99 2.43 -13.17 -5.11
C LEU A 99 3.81 -13.76 -4.82
N LEU A 100 4.50 -13.26 -3.80
CA LEU A 100 5.84 -13.75 -3.41
C LEU A 100 5.80 -15.23 -2.99
N VAL A 101 4.75 -15.66 -2.28
CA VAL A 101 4.58 -17.07 -1.88
C VAL A 101 4.43 -17.99 -3.10
N PHE A 102 3.71 -17.59 -4.14
CA PHE A 102 3.57 -18.42 -5.34
C PHE A 102 4.79 -18.33 -6.25
N TRP A 103 5.48 -17.20 -6.26
CA TRP A 103 6.66 -17.00 -7.09
C TRP A 103 7.88 -17.76 -6.56
N LEU A 104 8.08 -17.80 -5.24
CA LEU A 104 9.28 -18.35 -4.61
C LEU A 104 9.07 -19.77 -4.08
N PRO A 105 10.11 -20.63 -4.10
CA PRO A 105 9.97 -22.03 -3.68
C PRO A 105 9.80 -22.17 -2.15
N THR A 106 10.47 -21.35 -1.36
CA THR A 106 10.45 -21.41 0.11
C THR A 106 9.84 -20.16 0.73
N PRO A 107 9.05 -20.30 1.83
CA PRO A 107 8.43 -19.15 2.50
C PRO A 107 9.46 -18.20 3.13
N GLN A 108 10.62 -18.71 3.57
CA GLN A 108 11.69 -17.89 4.14
C GLN A 108 12.30 -16.93 3.11
N MET A 109 12.44 -17.38 1.85
CA MET A 109 12.89 -16.50 0.76
C MET A 109 11.82 -15.45 0.42
N ALA A 110 10.54 -15.82 0.48
CA ALA A 110 9.44 -14.89 0.27
C ALA A 110 9.38 -13.78 1.33
N GLU A 111 9.60 -14.13 2.59
CA GLU A 111 9.67 -13.14 3.67
C GLU A 111 10.87 -12.20 3.53
N LEU A 112 12.06 -12.74 3.21
CA LEU A 112 13.26 -11.92 3.00
C LEU A 112 13.08 -10.94 1.84
N LEU A 113 12.60 -11.42 0.69
CA LEU A 113 12.37 -10.57 -0.49
C LEU A 113 11.21 -9.59 -0.27
N GLY A 114 10.13 -10.02 0.40
CA GLY A 114 9.01 -9.16 0.75
C GLY A 114 9.44 -8.01 1.66
N GLY A 115 10.19 -8.31 2.73
CA GLY A 115 10.75 -7.29 3.61
C GLY A 115 11.70 -6.32 2.90
N GLY A 116 12.52 -6.82 1.98
CA GLY A 116 13.41 -6.01 1.15
C GLY A 116 12.64 -5.06 0.21
N LEU A 117 11.66 -5.58 -0.53
CA LEU A 117 10.80 -4.79 -1.43
C LEU A 117 9.99 -3.74 -0.65
N ALA A 118 9.44 -4.12 0.50
CA ALA A 118 8.78 -3.21 1.43
C ALA A 118 9.71 -2.06 1.84
N SER A 119 10.89 -2.39 2.36
CA SER A 119 11.86 -1.40 2.82
C SER A 119 12.25 -0.41 1.71
N LEU A 120 12.52 -0.90 0.50
CA LEU A 120 12.84 -0.04 -0.65
C LEU A 120 11.67 0.89 -1.00
N SER A 121 10.45 0.36 -1.07
CA SER A 121 9.27 1.16 -1.42
C SER A 121 8.97 2.27 -0.40
N PHE A 122 9.25 2.05 0.89
CA PHE A 122 9.10 3.06 1.93
C PHE A 122 10.20 4.13 1.88
N ILE A 123 11.45 3.76 1.59
CA ILE A 123 12.56 4.72 1.45
C ILE A 123 12.31 5.67 0.28
N PHE A 124 11.90 5.14 -0.87
CA PHE A 124 11.61 5.91 -2.08
C PHE A 124 10.17 6.46 -2.12
N SER A 125 9.51 6.63 -0.98
CA SER A 125 8.12 7.10 -0.93
C SER A 125 7.96 8.63 -0.99
N GLY A 126 9.05 9.38 -1.03
CA GLY A 126 9.05 10.86 -1.01
C GLY A 126 9.09 11.46 0.39
N PHE A 127 8.71 10.71 1.43
CA PHE A 127 8.75 11.20 2.81
C PHE A 127 10.13 11.06 3.46
N MET A 128 10.83 9.95 3.23
CA MET A 128 12.18 9.74 3.80
C MET A 128 13.28 10.39 2.97
N ILE A 129 13.15 10.34 1.65
CA ILE A 129 14.05 10.96 0.69
C ILE A 129 13.18 11.73 -0.30
N ASP A 130 13.48 13.01 -0.45
CA ASP A 130 12.80 13.88 -1.40
C ASP A 130 13.26 13.63 -2.85
N VAL A 131 12.33 13.74 -3.80
CA VAL A 131 12.51 13.41 -5.22
C VAL A 131 13.57 14.26 -5.88
N GLU A 132 13.68 15.53 -5.49
CA GLU A 132 14.64 16.45 -6.09
C GLU A 132 16.08 16.06 -5.77
N THR A 133 16.30 15.54 -4.56
CA THR A 133 17.62 15.09 -4.06
C THR A 133 18.05 13.76 -4.69
N LEU A 134 17.12 12.99 -5.26
CA LEU A 134 17.41 11.74 -5.94
C LEU A 134 18.10 11.99 -7.29
N ALA A 135 19.21 11.28 -7.50
CA ALA A 135 19.88 11.25 -8.80
C ALA A 135 18.88 10.81 -9.89
N VAL A 136 18.98 11.42 -11.08
CA VAL A 136 18.02 11.25 -12.18
C VAL A 136 17.76 9.77 -12.52
N VAL A 137 18.80 8.94 -12.41
CA VAL A 137 18.73 7.49 -12.66
C VAL A 137 17.86 6.75 -11.65
N TRP A 138 17.64 7.24 -10.43
CA TRP A 138 16.83 6.57 -9.40
C TRP A 138 15.41 7.11 -9.30
N ARG A 139 15.09 8.21 -10.00
CA ARG A 139 13.77 8.85 -9.95
C ARG A 139 12.64 7.94 -10.47
N TRP A 140 12.93 6.98 -11.36
CA TRP A 140 11.89 6.04 -11.81
C TRP A 140 11.39 5.11 -10.70
N VAL A 141 12.21 4.80 -9.68
CA VAL A 141 11.80 3.94 -8.56
C VAL A 141 10.73 4.63 -7.72
N TYR A 142 10.81 5.95 -7.59
CA TYR A 142 9.80 6.78 -6.94
C TYR A 142 8.43 6.63 -7.63
N TRP A 143 8.39 6.78 -8.96
CA TRP A 143 7.16 6.67 -9.75
C TRP A 143 6.60 5.24 -9.83
N ILE A 144 7.40 4.21 -9.59
CA ILE A 144 6.90 2.83 -9.51
C ILE A 144 6.40 2.50 -8.10
N SER A 145 6.89 3.20 -7.07
CA SER A 145 6.57 2.88 -5.68
C SER A 145 5.09 3.18 -5.37
N PRO A 146 4.28 2.17 -5.01
CA PRO A 146 2.88 2.38 -4.65
C PRO A 146 2.73 3.19 -3.35
N VAL A 147 3.74 3.17 -2.49
CA VAL A 147 3.73 3.88 -1.21
C VAL A 147 3.70 5.39 -1.41
N HIS A 148 4.34 5.90 -2.48
CA HIS A 148 4.32 7.32 -2.80
C HIS A 148 2.89 7.79 -3.11
N TYR A 149 2.19 7.12 -4.04
CA TYR A 149 0.82 7.48 -4.43
C TYR A 149 -0.17 7.43 -3.26
N MET A 150 0.02 6.46 -2.36
CA MET A 150 -0.73 6.37 -1.12
C MET A 150 -0.45 7.57 -0.20
N LEU A 151 0.82 7.88 0.05
CA LEU A 151 1.21 8.97 0.93
C LEU A 151 0.68 10.31 0.44
N GLU A 152 0.88 10.59 -0.85
CA GLU A 152 0.37 11.80 -1.47
C GLU A 152 -1.14 11.89 -1.34
N GLY A 153 -1.87 10.81 -1.65
CA GLY A 153 -3.32 10.74 -1.52
C GLY A 153 -3.82 11.01 -0.10
N ILE A 154 -3.17 10.41 0.91
CA ILE A 154 -3.54 10.59 2.32
C ILE A 154 -3.23 12.01 2.81
N VAL A 155 -2.04 12.53 2.50
CA VAL A 155 -1.60 13.86 2.94
C VAL A 155 -2.46 14.93 2.29
N MET A 156 -2.70 14.84 0.98
CA MET A 156 -3.52 15.81 0.26
C MET A 156 -5.00 15.73 0.67
N ALA A 157 -5.54 14.52 0.87
CA ALA A 157 -6.91 14.39 1.36
C ALA A 157 -7.14 15.06 2.73
N GLN A 158 -6.11 15.11 3.58
CA GLN A 158 -6.23 15.64 4.93
C GLN A 158 -5.90 17.14 5.03
N TYR A 159 -4.89 17.61 4.30
CA TYR A 159 -4.32 18.93 4.52
C TYR A 159 -4.62 19.94 3.41
N HIS A 160 -5.22 19.52 2.29
CA HIS A 160 -5.54 20.42 1.18
C HIS A 160 -6.47 21.58 1.58
N ASP A 161 -7.56 21.27 2.28
CA ASP A 161 -8.58 22.27 2.67
C ASP A 161 -8.27 22.94 4.02
N GLN A 162 -7.14 22.62 4.65
CA GLN A 162 -6.74 23.13 5.96
C GLN A 162 -5.98 24.47 5.83
N THR A 163 -6.67 25.57 6.09
CA THR A 163 -6.11 26.93 6.09
C THR A 163 -5.75 27.45 7.48
N ALA A 164 -5.86 26.62 8.53
CA ALA A 164 -5.49 27.04 9.87
C ALA A 164 -4.01 27.47 9.91
N PRO A 165 -3.66 28.59 10.55
CA PRO A 165 -2.28 29.06 10.61
C PRO A 165 -1.47 28.19 11.55
N VAL A 166 -0.29 27.76 11.10
CA VAL A 166 0.72 27.07 11.92
C VAL A 166 2.00 27.88 11.90
N VAL A 167 2.70 27.89 13.03
CA VAL A 167 4.00 28.55 13.15
C VAL A 167 5.04 27.60 12.60
N ASP A 168 5.70 27.98 11.51
CA ASP A 168 6.87 27.27 11.05
C ASP A 168 8.02 27.43 12.06
N VAL A 169 8.58 26.33 12.54
CA VAL A 169 9.66 26.33 13.54
C VAL A 169 10.96 26.88 12.94
N LEU A 170 11.16 26.73 11.63
CA LEU A 170 12.37 27.18 10.93
C LEU A 170 12.31 28.67 10.62
N THR A 171 11.18 29.12 10.06
CA THR A 171 11.02 30.51 9.59
C THR A 171 10.39 31.43 10.64
N LYS A 172 9.80 30.86 11.72
CA LYS A 172 9.05 31.58 12.77
C LYS A 172 7.89 32.44 12.26
N THR A 173 7.44 32.20 11.04
CA THR A 173 6.31 32.89 10.41
C THR A 173 5.05 32.04 10.51
N ASN A 174 3.89 32.71 10.56
CA ASN A 174 2.61 32.03 10.45
C ASN A 174 2.35 31.70 8.99
N VAL A 175 2.23 30.42 8.68
CA VAL A 175 1.98 29.90 7.33
C VAL A 175 0.72 29.03 7.38
N ALA A 176 -0.08 29.01 6.32
CA ALA A 176 -1.21 28.09 6.25
C ALA A 176 -0.69 26.64 6.16
N ILE A 177 -1.39 25.68 6.78
CA ILE A 177 -0.98 24.26 6.78
C ILE A 177 -0.75 23.73 5.36
N ARG A 178 -1.64 24.06 4.42
CA ARG A 178 -1.48 23.66 3.02
C ARG A 178 -0.14 24.13 2.41
N ASP A 179 0.23 25.40 2.62
CA ASP A 179 1.42 26.01 2.02
C ASP A 179 2.67 25.43 2.68
N PHE A 180 2.60 25.11 3.98
CA PHE A 180 3.65 24.40 4.70
C PHE A 180 3.85 22.97 4.18
N VAL A 181 2.76 22.22 3.95
CA VAL A 181 2.82 20.84 3.42
C VAL A 181 3.36 20.83 1.99
N GLU A 182 2.88 21.72 1.13
CA GLU A 182 3.39 21.86 -0.23
C GLU A 182 4.88 22.23 -0.25
N GLY A 183 5.30 23.18 0.60
CA GLY A 183 6.70 23.56 0.75
C GLY A 183 7.59 22.42 1.27
N PHE A 184 7.08 21.60 2.19
CA PHE A 184 7.81 20.44 2.71
C PHE A 184 8.08 19.38 1.63
N PHE A 185 7.16 19.20 0.68
CA PHE A 185 7.29 18.24 -0.42
C PHE A 185 7.73 18.89 -1.74
N ASN A 186 8.29 20.11 -1.71
CA ASN A 186 8.75 20.83 -2.91
C ASN A 186 7.70 20.90 -4.03
N HIS A 187 6.42 21.10 -3.69
CA HIS A 187 5.28 21.09 -4.61
C HIS A 187 5.10 19.81 -5.45
N THR A 188 5.75 18.70 -5.06
CA THR A 188 5.60 17.41 -5.74
C THR A 188 4.20 16.85 -5.58
N PHE A 189 3.58 17.10 -4.42
CA PHE A 189 2.23 16.64 -4.15
C PHE A 189 1.23 17.65 -4.70
N SER A 190 0.25 17.17 -5.47
CA SER A 190 -0.79 18.02 -6.05
C SER A 190 -2.19 17.53 -5.68
N PRO A 191 -3.12 18.42 -5.29
CA PRO A 191 -4.46 18.02 -4.90
C PRO A 191 -5.34 17.54 -6.05
N ASP A 192 -5.06 17.95 -7.29
CA ASP A 192 -5.78 17.46 -8.47
C ASP A 192 -5.45 15.98 -8.76
N MET A 193 -4.32 15.50 -8.26
CA MET A 193 -3.82 14.14 -8.50
C MET A 193 -4.42 13.08 -7.57
N ILE A 194 -5.22 13.45 -6.56
CA ILE A 194 -5.81 12.49 -5.61
C ILE A 194 -6.59 11.39 -6.36
N GLY A 195 -7.44 11.78 -7.33
CA GLY A 195 -8.22 10.83 -8.12
C GLY A 195 -7.33 9.94 -9.00
N HIS A 196 -6.31 10.54 -9.64
CA HIS A 196 -5.34 9.82 -10.45
C HIS A 196 -4.61 8.75 -9.63
N ASN A 197 -4.09 9.12 -8.46
CA ASN A 197 -3.31 8.26 -7.59
C ASN A 197 -4.13 7.05 -7.12
N MET A 198 -5.41 7.27 -6.80
CA MET A 198 -6.32 6.17 -6.46
C MET A 198 -6.48 5.19 -7.64
N VAL A 199 -6.74 5.69 -8.84
CA VAL A 199 -6.89 4.85 -10.03
C VAL A 199 -5.60 4.07 -10.30
N LEU A 200 -4.45 4.72 -10.20
CA LEU A 200 -3.15 4.09 -10.42
C LEU A 200 -2.88 2.98 -9.38
N LEU A 201 -3.23 3.18 -8.10
CA LEU A 201 -3.14 2.12 -7.09
C LEU A 201 -4.02 0.91 -7.45
N TRP A 202 -5.26 1.13 -7.89
CA TRP A 202 -6.15 0.05 -8.32
C TRP A 202 -5.65 -0.67 -9.58
N VAL A 203 -5.03 0.06 -10.51
CA VAL A 203 -4.35 -0.55 -11.67
C VAL A 203 -3.20 -1.44 -11.21
N VAL A 204 -2.34 -0.96 -10.30
CA VAL A 204 -1.23 -1.75 -9.75
C VAL A 204 -1.75 -3.00 -9.02
N ILE A 205 -2.80 -2.87 -8.22
CA ILE A 205 -3.49 -3.99 -7.55
C ILE A 205 -3.97 -5.03 -8.58
N GLY A 206 -4.60 -4.57 -9.66
CA GLY A 206 -5.06 -5.43 -10.75
C GLY A 206 -3.91 -6.15 -11.46
N VAL A 207 -2.80 -5.45 -11.72
CA VAL A 207 -1.59 -6.05 -12.31
C VAL A 207 -0.99 -7.10 -11.38
N VAL A 208 -0.87 -6.84 -10.08
CA VAL A 208 -0.37 -7.82 -9.09
C VAL A 208 -1.27 -9.06 -9.04
N GLN A 209 -2.59 -8.88 -9.11
CA GLN A 209 -3.55 -9.99 -9.18
C GLN A 209 -3.39 -10.83 -10.45
N LEU A 210 -3.22 -10.19 -11.60
CA LEU A 210 -2.95 -10.89 -12.86
C LEU A 210 -1.62 -11.64 -12.83
N LEU A 211 -0.58 -11.05 -12.23
CA LEU A 211 0.71 -11.72 -12.04
C LEU A 211 0.58 -12.93 -11.12
N LEU A 212 -0.19 -12.81 -10.03
CA LEU A 212 -0.46 -13.90 -9.11
C LEU A 212 -1.18 -15.05 -9.80
N LEU A 213 -2.21 -14.75 -10.61
CA LEU A 213 -2.87 -15.73 -11.47
C LEU A 213 -1.87 -16.43 -12.40
N ARG A 214 -1.01 -15.67 -13.08
CA ARG A 214 0.01 -16.21 -13.99
C ARG A 214 0.98 -17.12 -13.24
N CYS A 215 1.46 -16.72 -12.06
CA CYS A 215 2.33 -17.53 -11.21
C CYS A 215 1.66 -18.85 -10.82
N MET A 216 0.39 -18.84 -10.41
CA MET A 216 -0.35 -20.05 -10.08
C MET A 216 -0.51 -21.00 -11.28
N THR A 217 -0.66 -20.48 -12.50
CA THR A 217 -0.79 -21.31 -13.71
C THR A 217 0.54 -21.82 -14.27
N ALA A 218 1.63 -21.07 -14.10
CA ALA A 218 2.90 -21.35 -14.76
C ALA A 218 3.92 -22.06 -13.87
N ILE A 219 3.83 -21.91 -12.54
CA ILE A 219 4.86 -22.35 -11.61
C ILE A 219 4.32 -23.45 -10.70
N ASN A 220 4.91 -24.65 -10.82
CA ASN A 220 4.60 -25.79 -9.95
C ASN A 220 5.85 -26.21 -9.16
N HIS A 221 5.81 -26.02 -7.84
CA HIS A 221 6.95 -26.29 -6.96
C HIS A 221 6.93 -27.72 -6.39
N THR A 222 5.94 -28.55 -6.68
CA THR A 222 5.82 -29.92 -6.13
C THR A 222 6.60 -30.99 -6.90
N THR A 223 7.24 -30.66 -8.02
CA THR A 223 7.99 -31.61 -8.86
C THR A 223 9.50 -31.64 -8.55
N ARG A 224 9.91 -31.32 -7.32
CA ARG A 224 11.32 -31.38 -6.91
C ARG A 224 11.52 -32.04 -5.56
#